data_AF-R5KVM2-F1
#
_entry.id   AF-R5KVM2-F1
#
_cell.length_a   1.000
_cell.length_b   1.000
_cell.length_c   1.000
_cell.angle_alpha   90.00
_cell.angle_beta   90.00
_cell.angle_gamma   90.00
#
_symmetry.space_group_name_H-M   'P 1'
#
loop_
_entity.id
_entity.type
_entity.pdbx_description
1 polymer ?
#
loop_
_entity_poly.entity_id
_entity_poly.type
_entity_poly.pdbx_seq_one_letter_code
_entity_poly.pdbx_strand_id
1 'polypeptide(L)'
;MFEHGEYKEALSTIDSLRKNCPEAIEARKKALKLYQEVELKRAELTVEGTDTVLQRVEREYQELKKTVDGLRAKSLATEDQLRKVNKLRVYRDSLKTVFDVECAKIKYIKKKMEE
;
A
#
# COMPACT_ATOMS: atom_id res chain seq x y z
N MET A 1 18.98 23.85 -26.82
CA MET A 1 18.68 24.22 -25.42
C MET A 1 19.10 23.14 -24.43
N PHE A 2 18.23 22.25 -23.92
CA PHE A 2 18.67 21.29 -22.87
C PHE A 2 19.73 20.29 -23.37
N GLU A 3 19.50 19.66 -24.52
CA GLU A 3 20.44 18.70 -25.13
C GLU A 3 21.75 19.34 -25.62
N HIS A 4 21.84 20.68 -25.60
CA HIS A 4 23.04 21.44 -25.97
C HIS A 4 23.74 22.07 -24.76
N GLY A 5 23.31 21.75 -23.54
CA GLY A 5 23.92 22.25 -22.30
C GLY A 5 23.54 23.70 -21.94
N GLU A 6 22.60 24.31 -22.66
CA GLU A 6 22.15 25.70 -22.45
C GLU A 6 21.09 25.77 -21.33
N TYR A 7 21.48 25.36 -20.12
CA TYR A 7 20.55 25.18 -19.00
C TYR A 7 19.87 26.47 -18.56
N LYS A 8 20.56 27.62 -18.67
CA LYS A 8 20.01 28.92 -18.27
C LYS A 8 18.84 29.36 -19.15
N GLU A 9 18.93 29.15 -20.46
CA GLU A 9 17.85 29.46 -21.40
C GLU A 9 16.69 28.48 -21.27
N ALA A 10 17.00 27.20 -21.03
CA ALA A 10 15.96 26.21 -20.73
C ALA A 10 15.15 26.60 -19.48
N LEU A 11 15.81 27.04 -18.39
CA LEU A 11 15.14 27.54 -17.18
C LEU A 11 14.30 28.79 -17.46
N SER A 12 14.83 29.76 -18.20
CA SER A 12 14.09 30.98 -18.58
C SER A 12 12.84 30.67 -19.41
N THR A 13 12.93 29.67 -20.28
CA THR A 13 11.80 29.19 -21.07
C THR A 13 10.73 28.57 -20.18
N ILE A 14 11.12 27.74 -19.20
CA ILE A 14 10.19 27.16 -18.22
C ILE A 14 9.46 28.25 -17.43
N ASP A 15 10.18 29.27 -16.95
CA ASP A 15 9.57 30.35 -16.18
C ASP A 15 8.60 31.18 -17.04
N SER A 16 8.95 31.41 -18.31
CA SER A 16 8.08 32.09 -19.27
C SER A 16 6.79 31.29 -19.51
N LEU A 17 6.91 29.97 -19.72
CA LEU A 17 5.75 29.08 -19.87
C LEU A 17 4.86 29.11 -18.63
N ARG A 18 5.45 29.07 -17.43
CA ARG A 18 4.69 29.14 -16.18
C ARG A 18 3.93 30.45 -16.04
N LYS A 19 4.56 31.56 -16.41
CA LYS A 19 3.95 32.91 -16.37
C LYS A 19 2.81 33.06 -17.38
N ASN A 20 2.94 32.43 -18.56
CA ASN A 20 1.96 32.54 -19.63
C ASN A 20 0.79 31.56 -19.48
N CYS A 21 0.94 30.50 -18.68
CA CYS A 21 -0.10 29.48 -18.46
C CYS A 21 -0.42 29.25 -16.98
N PRO A 22 -0.80 30.28 -16.20
CA PRO A 22 -1.06 30.15 -14.76
C PRO A 22 -2.27 29.24 -14.48
N GLU A 23 -3.29 29.29 -15.32
CA GLU A 23 -4.50 28.46 -15.18
C GLU A 23 -4.21 26.96 -15.29
N ALA A 24 -3.30 26.58 -16.20
CA ALA A 24 -2.88 25.19 -16.37
C ALA A 24 -2.12 24.67 -15.13
N ILE A 25 -1.32 25.53 -14.48
CA ILE A 25 -0.65 25.20 -13.22
C ILE A 25 -1.66 25.00 -12.10
N GLU A 26 -2.62 25.90 -11.97
CA GLU A 26 -3.66 25.80 -10.94
C GLU A 26 -4.56 24.58 -11.16
N ALA A 27 -4.92 24.27 -12.40
CA ALA A 27 -5.63 23.04 -12.74
C ALA A 27 -4.83 21.80 -12.32
N ARG A 28 -3.52 21.76 -12.61
CA ARG A 28 -2.64 20.65 -12.20
C ARG A 28 -2.54 20.51 -10.68
N LYS A 29 -2.43 21.61 -9.93
CA LYS A 29 -2.41 21.60 -8.46
C LYS A 29 -3.72 21.05 -7.90
N LYS A 30 -4.87 21.52 -8.41
CA LYS A 30 -6.20 21.02 -8.00
C LYS A 30 -6.35 19.53 -8.30
N ALA A 31 -5.94 19.10 -9.50
CA ALA A 31 -5.97 17.69 -9.88
C ALA A 31 -5.08 16.82 -8.99
N LEU A 32 -3.87 17.30 -8.65
CA LEU A 32 -2.96 16.58 -7.75
C LEU A 32 -3.55 16.43 -6.35
N LYS A 33 -4.15 17.49 -5.81
CA LYS A 33 -4.82 17.45 -4.49
C LYS A 33 -5.97 16.44 -4.50
N LEU A 34 -6.84 16.49 -5.51
CA LEU A 34 -7.94 15.55 -5.66
C LEU A 34 -7.43 14.11 -5.76
N TYR A 35 -6.37 13.87 -6.53
CA TYR A 35 -5.75 12.56 -6.64
C TYR A 35 -5.24 12.04 -5.28
N GLN A 36 -4.57 12.89 -4.49
CA GLN A 36 -4.10 12.54 -3.15
C GLN A 36 -5.26 12.19 -2.21
N GLU A 37 -6.34 12.97 -2.22
CA GLU A 37 -7.54 12.72 -1.41
C GLU A 37 -8.22 11.40 -1.78
N VAL A 38 -8.35 11.12 -3.09
CA VAL A 38 -8.93 9.85 -3.58
C VAL A 38 -8.05 8.67 -3.19
N GLU A 39 -6.74 8.74 -3.41
CA GLU A 39 -5.82 7.66 -3.05
C GLU A 39 -5.72 7.43 -1.55
N LEU A 40 -5.80 8.49 -0.74
CA LEU A 40 -5.91 8.39 0.71
C LEU A 40 -7.15 7.59 1.09
N LYS A 41 -8.32 7.98 0.55
CA LYS A 41 -9.57 7.31 0.89
C LYS A 41 -9.60 5.84 0.46
N ARG A 42 -9.05 5.53 -0.71
CA ARG A 42 -8.92 4.15 -1.20
C ARG A 42 -8.03 3.30 -0.30
N ALA A 43 -6.89 3.85 0.14
CA ALA A 43 -5.98 3.17 1.05
C ALA A 43 -6.64 2.92 2.41
N GLU A 44 -7.33 3.91 2.97
CA GLU A 44 -8.07 3.78 4.24
C GLU A 44 -9.13 2.68 4.19
N LEU A 45 -9.95 2.64 3.12
CA LEU A 45 -10.94 1.57 2.93
C LEU A 45 -10.29 0.19 2.78
N THR A 46 -9.15 0.12 2.12
CA THR A 46 -8.41 -1.14 1.94
C THR A 46 -7.84 -1.63 3.27
N VAL A 47 -7.32 -0.73 4.11
CA VAL A 47 -6.85 -1.06 5.47
C VAL A 47 -8.00 -1.59 6.32
N GLU A 48 -9.15 -0.91 6.35
CA GLU A 48 -10.31 -1.34 7.15
C GLU A 48 -10.80 -2.74 6.74
N GLY A 49 -10.94 -2.98 5.44
CA GLY A 49 -11.35 -4.28 4.91
C GLY A 49 -10.32 -5.37 5.19
N THR A 50 -9.03 -5.06 4.98
CA THR A 50 -7.93 -6.03 5.17
C THR A 50 -7.73 -6.38 6.64
N ASP A 51 -7.84 -5.41 7.55
CA ASP A 51 -7.71 -5.63 9.00
C ASP A 51 -8.76 -6.63 9.51
N THR A 52 -10.03 -6.43 9.13
CA THR A 52 -11.13 -7.32 9.51
C THR A 52 -10.87 -8.77 9.06
N VAL A 53 -10.42 -8.94 7.80
CA VAL A 53 -10.12 -10.26 7.25
C VAL A 53 -8.87 -10.86 7.90
N LEU A 54 -7.82 -10.06 8.09
CA LEU A 54 -6.57 -10.47 8.70
C LEU A 54 -6.79 -10.95 10.14
N GLN A 55 -7.57 -10.23 10.95
CA GLN A 55 -7.89 -10.64 12.31
C GLN A 55 -8.62 -11.98 12.35
N ARG A 56 -9.58 -12.21 11.44
CA ARG A 56 -10.28 -13.50 11.33
C ARG A 56 -9.32 -14.62 10.97
N VAL A 57 -8.52 -14.42 9.91
CA VAL A 57 -7.57 -15.43 9.41
C VAL A 57 -6.46 -15.73 10.43
N GLU A 58 -6.00 -14.72 11.18
CA GLU A 58 -5.02 -14.92 12.24
C GLU A 58 -5.59 -15.82 13.35
N ARG A 59 -6.84 -15.58 13.79
CA ARG A 59 -7.50 -16.47 14.77
C ARG A 59 -7.61 -17.91 14.27
N GLU A 60 -8.13 -18.09 13.06
CA GLU A 60 -8.25 -19.42 12.44
C GLU A 60 -6.89 -20.12 12.32
N TYR A 61 -5.84 -19.37 11.95
CA TYR A 61 -4.49 -19.88 11.85
C TYR A 61 -3.95 -20.31 13.21
N GLN A 62 -4.12 -19.51 14.26
CA GLN A 62 -3.61 -19.85 15.60
C GLN A 62 -4.30 -21.09 16.17
N GLU A 63 -5.62 -21.21 16.00
CA GLU A 63 -6.40 -22.38 16.44
C GLU A 63 -5.97 -23.66 15.71
N LEU A 64 -5.88 -23.59 14.37
CA LEU A 64 -5.46 -24.72 13.56
C LEU A 64 -4.01 -25.09 13.86
N LYS A 65 -3.12 -24.11 13.98
CA LYS A 65 -1.71 -24.32 14.32
C LYS A 65 -1.56 -25.02 15.66
N LYS A 66 -2.26 -24.56 16.70
CA LYS A 66 -2.23 -25.19 18.02
C LYS A 66 -2.65 -26.66 17.95
N THR A 67 -3.72 -26.95 17.21
CA THR A 67 -4.22 -28.33 17.02
C THR A 67 -3.20 -29.19 16.30
N VAL A 68 -2.67 -28.71 15.17
CA VAL A 68 -1.71 -29.46 14.33
C VAL A 68 -0.38 -29.65 15.04
N ASP A 69 0.13 -28.66 15.75
CA ASP A 69 1.37 -28.77 16.53
C ASP A 69 1.23 -29.82 17.65
N GLY A 70 0.06 -29.88 18.31
CA GLY A 70 -0.24 -30.91 19.31
C GLY A 70 -0.28 -32.33 18.73
N LEU A 71 -0.85 -32.51 17.53
CA LEU A 71 -0.83 -33.78 16.80
C LEU A 71 0.57 -34.14 16.32
N ARG A 72 1.35 -33.15 15.85
CA ARG A 72 2.71 -33.34 15.38
C ARG A 72 3.64 -33.81 16.48
N ALA A 73 3.50 -33.27 17.69
CA ALA A 73 4.25 -33.73 18.87
C ALA A 73 3.98 -35.22 19.20
N LYS A 74 2.80 -35.72 18.86
CA LYS A 74 2.40 -37.13 19.02
C LYS A 74 2.67 -37.98 17.78
N SER A 75 3.25 -37.42 16.73
CA SER A 75 3.41 -38.05 15.41
C SER A 75 2.10 -38.53 14.76
N LEU A 76 0.99 -37.84 15.05
CA LEU A 76 -0.37 -38.15 14.55
C LEU A 76 -0.89 -37.13 13.53
N ALA A 77 -0.09 -36.12 13.17
CA ALA A 77 -0.50 -35.10 12.20
C ALA A 77 -0.53 -35.69 10.78
N THR A 78 -1.65 -35.48 10.07
CA THR A 78 -1.78 -35.92 8.67
C THR A 78 -1.17 -34.90 7.70
N GLU A 79 -0.81 -35.35 6.50
CA GLU A 79 -0.30 -34.47 5.45
C GLU A 79 -1.29 -33.34 5.12
N ASP A 80 -2.58 -33.66 5.04
CA ASP A 80 -3.64 -32.68 4.75
C ASP A 80 -3.73 -31.58 5.81
N GLN A 81 -3.57 -31.92 7.09
CA GLN A 81 -3.56 -30.96 8.19
C GLN A 81 -2.36 -30.01 8.10
N LEU A 82 -1.17 -30.55 7.82
CA LEU A 82 0.05 -29.76 7.63
C LEU A 82 -0.08 -28.83 6.41
N ARG A 83 -0.63 -29.36 5.30
CA ARG A 83 -0.87 -28.58 4.08
C ARG A 83 -1.87 -27.46 4.32
N LYS A 84 -2.96 -27.72 5.06
CA LYS A 84 -3.97 -26.71 5.41
C LYS A 84 -3.38 -25.58 6.23
N VAL A 85 -2.58 -25.89 7.26
CA VAL A 85 -1.92 -24.86 8.08
C VAL A 85 -0.95 -24.01 7.28
N ASN A 86 -0.19 -24.63 6.37
CA ASN A 86 0.76 -23.92 5.51
C ASN A 86 0.06 -22.97 4.52
N LYS A 87 -1.04 -23.41 3.89
CA LYS A 87 -1.84 -22.54 3.01
C LYS A 87 -2.41 -21.35 3.76
N LEU A 88 -2.95 -21.58 4.96
CA LEU A 88 -3.52 -20.52 5.77
C LEU A 88 -2.45 -19.53 6.25
N ARG A 89 -1.24 -20.01 6.57
CA ARG A 89 -0.07 -19.16 6.88
C ARG A 89 0.28 -18.23 5.73
N VAL A 90 0.39 -18.76 4.51
CA VAL A 90 0.73 -17.97 3.31
C VAL A 90 -0.34 -16.91 3.05
N TYR A 91 -1.61 -17.27 3.17
CA TYR A 91 -2.71 -16.33 2.96
C TYR A 91 -2.69 -15.19 4.01
N ARG A 92 -2.51 -15.53 5.28
CA ARG A 92 -2.33 -14.58 6.38
C ARG A 92 -1.16 -13.62 6.13
N ASP A 93 0.00 -14.14 5.75
CA ASP A 93 1.20 -13.34 5.51
C ASP A 93 1.03 -12.40 4.31
N SER A 94 0.27 -12.84 3.30
CA SER A 94 -0.13 -11.99 2.18
C SER A 94 -1.02 -10.83 2.64
N LEU A 95 -2.00 -11.09 3.50
CA LEU A 95 -2.86 -10.05 4.08
C LEU A 95 -2.08 -9.05 4.95
N LYS A 96 -1.10 -9.52 5.73
CA LYS A 96 -0.20 -8.63 6.50
C LYS A 96 0.57 -7.69 5.59
N THR A 97 1.12 -8.22 4.50
CA THR A 97 1.85 -7.41 3.52
C THR A 97 0.96 -6.32 2.93
N VAL A 98 -0.27 -6.65 2.54
CA VAL A 98 -1.24 -5.66 2.03
C VAL A 98 -1.54 -4.59 3.08
N PHE A 99 -1.83 -5.00 4.32
CA PHE A 99 -2.11 -4.09 5.43
C PHE A 99 -0.94 -3.12 5.69
N ASP A 100 0.29 -3.63 5.78
CA ASP A 100 1.49 -2.84 6.07
C ASP A 100 1.79 -1.84 4.95
N VAL A 101 1.66 -2.25 3.69
CA VAL A 101 1.89 -1.40 2.52
C VAL A 101 0.85 -0.27 2.47
N GLU A 102 -0.43 -0.58 2.67
CA GLU A 102 -1.47 0.45 2.64
C GLU A 102 -1.33 1.42 3.84
N CYS A 103 -0.95 0.94 5.02
CA CYS A 103 -0.62 1.80 6.15
C CYS A 103 0.57 2.73 5.84
N ALA A 104 1.62 2.22 5.18
CA ALA A 104 2.76 3.02 4.75
C ALA A 104 2.35 4.06 3.69
N LYS A 105 1.49 3.68 2.74
CA LYS A 105 0.93 4.56 1.71
C LYS A 105 0.13 5.71 2.33
N ILE A 106 -0.74 5.43 3.31
CA ILE A 106 -1.48 6.45 4.05
C ILE A 106 -0.53 7.46 4.70
N LYS A 107 0.51 6.98 5.41
CA LYS A 107 1.50 7.85 6.05
C LYS A 107 2.23 8.72 5.03
N TYR A 108 2.62 8.15 3.89
CA TYR A 108 3.29 8.86 2.82
C TYR A 108 2.40 9.95 2.19
N ILE A 109 1.14 9.62 1.89
CA ILE A 109 0.18 10.57 1.31
C ILE A 109 -0.07 11.73 2.29
N LYS A 110 -0.32 11.43 3.57
CA LYS A 110 -0.53 12.47 4.60
C LYS A 110 0.67 13.41 4.69
N LYS A 111 1.89 12.87 4.76
CA LYS A 111 3.12 13.67 4.73
C LYS A 111 3.22 14.55 3.47
N LYS A 112 2.85 14.01 2.29
CA LYS A 112 2.87 14.76 1.03
C LYS A 112 1.76 15.80 0.87
N MET A 113 0.72 15.75 1.71
CA MET A 113 -0.32 16.77 1.77
C MET A 113 0.01 17.89 2.77
N GLU A 114 0.91 17.62 3.74
CA GLU A 114 1.42 18.60 4.71
C GLU A 114 2.59 19.44 4.15
N GLU A 115 3.34 18.91 3.17
CA GLU A 115 4.38 19.62 2.40
C GLU A 115 3.80 20.63 1.40
#